data_AF-F9SNC4-F1
#
_entry.id   AF-F9SNC4-F1
#
_cell.length_a   1.000
_cell.length_b   1.000
_cell.length_c   1.000
_cell.angle_alpha   90.00
_cell.angle_beta   90.00
_cell.angle_gamma   90.00
#
_symmetry.space_group_name_H-M   'P 1'
#
loop_
_entity.id
_entity.type
_entity.pdbx_description
1 polymer ?
#
loop_
_entity_poly.entity_id
_entity_poly.type
_entity_poly.pdbx_seq_one_letter_code
_entity_poly.pdbx_strand_id
1 'polypeptide(L)'
;SLELDDLELPEYSEEDALADAIAEPELEMPEPQAEESSLELDDLELPEYSEEDALADATAEPELEMPEPQADESSLELDDL
;
A
#
# COMPACT_ATOMS: atom_id res chain seq x y z
N SER A 1 3.49 28.26 7.80
CA SER A 1 3.43 26.79 7.74
C SER A 1 1.97 26.42 7.60
N LEU A 2 1.66 25.42 6.78
CA LEU A 2 0.32 24.84 6.73
C LEU A 2 0.33 23.75 7.80
N GLU A 3 -0.31 23.99 8.95
CA GLU A 3 -0.53 22.99 9.98
C GLU A 3 -1.78 22.20 9.55
N LEU A 4 -1.64 20.90 9.25
CA LEU A 4 -2.77 20.03 8.93
C LEU A 4 -3.32 19.52 10.26
N ASP A 5 -4.41 20.12 10.73
CA ASP A 5 -5.20 19.60 11.85
C ASP A 5 -6.19 18.57 11.29
N ASP A 6 -6.22 17.36 11.86
CA ASP A 6 -7.11 16.27 11.41
C ASP A 6 -8.60 16.67 11.46
N LEU A 7 -8.96 17.63 12.31
CA LEU A 7 -10.32 18.18 12.40
C LEU A 7 -10.65 19.23 11.33
N GLU A 8 -9.64 19.78 10.65
CA GLU A 8 -9.81 20.70 9.53
C GLU A 8 -9.78 19.99 8.17
N LEU A 9 -9.49 18.68 8.16
CA LEU A 9 -9.61 17.85 6.96
C LEU A 9 -11.09 17.56 6.66
N PRO A 10 -11.50 17.55 5.38
CA PRO A 10 -12.81 17.02 5.01
C PRO A 10 -12.95 15.58 5.46
N GLU A 11 -14.10 15.22 6.05
CA GLU A 11 -14.44 13.81 6.30
C GLU A 11 -14.55 13.10 4.94
N TYR A 12 -13.55 12.28 4.62
CA TYR A 12 -13.56 11.47 3.42
C TYR A 12 -14.31 10.17 3.70
N SER A 13 -15.51 10.03 3.13
CA SER A 13 -16.34 8.84 3.32
C SER A 13 -15.97 7.75 2.31
N GLU A 14 -16.38 6.51 2.57
CA GLU A 14 -16.26 5.42 1.58
C GLU A 14 -16.96 5.78 0.26
N GLU A 15 -18.06 6.53 0.32
CA GLU A 15 -18.80 6.94 -0.87
C GLU A 15 -18.01 7.95 -1.70
N ASP A 16 -17.19 8.80 -1.06
CA ASP A 16 -16.23 9.68 -1.74
C ASP A 16 -15.09 8.86 -2.37
N ALA A 17 -14.57 7.84 -1.67
CA ALA A 17 -13.57 6.92 -2.22
C ALA A 17 -14.07 6.18 -3.47
N LEU A 18 -15.33 5.74 -3.45
CA LEU A 18 -15.97 5.09 -4.60
C LEU A 18 -16.24 6.08 -5.73
N ALA A 19 -16.68 7.30 -5.40
CA ALA A 19 -16.88 8.34 -6.40
C ALA A 19 -15.57 8.69 -7.11
N ASP A 20 -14.47 8.80 -6.37
CA ASP A 20 -13.14 9.03 -6.93
C ASP A 20 -12.67 7.85 -7.76
N ALA A 21 -12.82 6.60 -7.30
CA ALA A 21 -12.45 5.43 -8.10
C ALA A 21 -13.25 5.29 -9.41
N ILE A 22 -14.48 5.82 -9.45
CA ILE A 22 -15.31 5.87 -10.66
C ILE A 22 -14.98 7.10 -11.52
N ALA A 23 -14.57 8.21 -10.90
CA ALA A 23 -14.27 9.48 -11.55
C ALA A 23 -12.81 9.58 -12.03
N GLU A 24 -11.91 8.78 -11.46
CA GLU A 24 -10.56 8.59 -11.96
C GLU A 24 -10.69 8.12 -13.41
N PRO A 25 -10.01 8.80 -14.37
CA PRO A 25 -9.91 8.25 -15.70
C PRO A 25 -9.36 6.83 -15.55
N GLU A 26 -9.87 5.86 -16.30
CA GLU A 26 -9.21 4.56 -16.38
C GLU A 26 -7.76 4.84 -16.75
N LEU A 27 -6.89 4.81 -15.73
CA LEU A 27 -5.47 4.70 -15.95
C LEU A 27 -5.40 3.40 -16.72
N GLU A 28 -5.15 3.48 -18.02
CA GLU A 28 -4.55 2.39 -18.75
C GLU A 28 -3.21 2.16 -18.04
N MET A 29 -3.28 1.46 -16.90
CA MET A 29 -2.22 0.56 -16.50
C MET A 29 -1.91 -0.16 -17.80
N PRO A 30 -0.68 -0.05 -18.32
CA PRO A 30 -0.35 -0.82 -19.50
C PRO A 30 -0.83 -2.23 -19.18
N GLU A 31 -1.74 -2.79 -20.00
CA GLU A 31 -1.93 -4.24 -20.01
C GLU A 31 -0.51 -4.77 -19.96
N PRO A 32 -0.15 -5.64 -19.00
CA PRO A 32 1.21 -6.14 -18.91
C PRO A 32 1.56 -6.58 -20.31
N GLN A 33 2.37 -5.76 -20.99
CA GLN A 33 2.70 -6.04 -22.37
C GLN A 33 3.49 -7.30 -22.19
N ALA A 34 2.89 -8.42 -22.57
CA ALA A 34 3.59 -9.62 -22.86
C ALA A 34 4.48 -9.28 -24.07
N GLU A 35 5.48 -8.43 -23.86
CA GLU A 35 6.78 -8.59 -24.43
C GLU A 35 7.13 -10.03 -24.06
N GLU A 36 6.71 -10.97 -24.92
CA GLU A 36 7.11 -12.37 -24.88
C GLU A 36 8.60 -12.50 -25.21
N SER A 37 9.43 -11.64 -24.62
CA SER A 37 10.58 -12.15 -23.90
C SER A 37 9.99 -13.06 -22.84
N SER A 38 9.66 -14.28 -23.24
CA SER A 38 9.12 -15.34 -22.41
C SER A 38 10.06 -15.52 -21.22
N LEU A 39 9.84 -14.73 -20.18
CA LEU A 39 10.22 -15.03 -18.82
C LEU A 39 9.41 -16.29 -18.49
N GLU A 40 9.88 -17.43 -19.01
CA GLU A 40 9.56 -18.72 -18.46
C GLU A 40 10.01 -18.67 -17.02
N LEU A 41 9.09 -18.31 -16.13
CA LEU A 41 9.31 -18.37 -14.70
C LEU A 41 9.28 -19.86 -14.33
N ASP A 42 10.41 -20.53 -14.52
CA ASP A 42 10.62 -21.87 -13.98
C ASP A 42 10.78 -21.75 -12.47
N ASP A 43 9.95 -22.46 -11.70
CA ASP A 43 9.98 -22.40 -10.23
C ASP A 43 11.37 -22.74 -9.64
N LEU A 44 12.20 -23.49 -10.39
CA LEU A 44 13.58 -23.82 -10.02
C LEU A 44 14.61 -22.74 -10.41
N GLU A 45 14.27 -21.86 -11.35
CA GLU A 45 15.12 -20.73 -11.77
C GLU A 45 14.74 -19.42 -11.08
N LEU A 46 13.57 -19.37 -10.43
CA LEU A 46 13.19 -18.28 -9.53
C LEU A 46 14.10 -18.26 -8.29
N PRO A 47 14.51 -17.08 -7.80
CA PRO A 47 15.18 -16.97 -6.51
C PRO A 47 14.30 -17.55 -5.39
N GLU A 48 14.89 -18.37 -4.52
CA GLU A 48 14.25 -18.79 -3.27
C GLU A 48 14.13 -17.57 -2.35
N TYR A 49 12.98 -16.90 -2.41
CA TYR A 49 12.69 -15.77 -1.54
C TYR A 49 12.10 -16.28 -0.22
N SER A 50 12.88 -16.18 0.86
CA SER A 50 12.44 -16.60 2.19
C SER A 50 11.70 -15.49 2.93
N GLU A 51 11.00 -15.83 4.01
CA GLU A 51 10.40 -14.83 4.91
C GLU A 51 11.46 -13.87 5.47
N GLU A 52 12.69 -14.34 5.71
CA GLU A 52 13.76 -13.51 6.24
C GLU A 52 14.24 -12.49 5.20
N ASP A 53 14.21 -12.83 3.90
CA ASP A 53 14.47 -11.89 2.81
C ASP A 53 13.36 -10.83 2.75
N ALA A 54 12.09 -11.23 2.91
CA ALA A 54 10.95 -10.30 2.99
C ALA A 54 11.09 -9.30 4.15
N LEU A 55 11.49 -9.79 5.33
CA LEU A 55 11.73 -8.94 6.49
C LEU A 55 12.93 -8.02 6.29
N ALA A 56 14.00 -8.52 5.67
CA ALA A 56 15.17 -7.72 5.35
C ALA A 56 14.80 -6.58 4.40
N ASP A 57 14.07 -6.85 3.30
CA ASP A 57 13.61 -5.82 2.35
C ASP A 57 12.67 -4.80 3.01
N ALA A 58 11.72 -5.25 3.82
CA ALA A 58 10.82 -4.35 4.57
C ALA A 58 11.57 -3.45 5.55
N THR A 59 12.68 -3.93 6.13
CA THR A 59 13.54 -3.10 7.01
C THR A 59 14.61 -2.32 6.26
N ALA A 60 14.88 -2.71 5.01
CA ALA A 60 15.86 -2.09 4.11
C ALA A 60 15.24 -1.03 3.21
N GLU A 61 13.93 -0.76 3.35
CA GLU A 61 13.30 0.39 2.74
C GLU A 61 14.18 1.62 3.00
N PRO A 62 14.57 2.39 1.97
CA PRO A 62 15.13 3.71 2.21
C PRO A 62 14.13 4.47 3.08
N GLU A 63 14.59 5.35 3.99
CA GLU A 63 13.71 6.21 4.79
C GLU A 63 12.85 7.08 3.85
N LEU A 64 11.79 6.51 3.27
CA LEU A 64 10.65 7.22 2.78
C LEU A 64 10.07 7.83 4.03
N GLU A 65 9.95 9.16 4.05
CA GLU A 65 9.13 9.86 5.02
C GLU A 65 7.69 9.36 4.85
N MET A 66 7.40 8.19 5.41
CA MET A 66 6.04 7.72 5.61
C MET A 66 5.44 8.69 6.63
N PRO A 67 4.31 9.37 6.33
CA PRO A 67 3.57 10.04 7.38
C PRO A 67 3.30 9.00 8.48
N GLU A 68 3.62 9.33 9.73
CA GLU A 68 3.42 8.41 10.85
C GLU A 68 1.99 7.86 10.78
N PRO A 69 1.78 6.53 10.65
CA PRO A 69 0.47 5.99 10.90
C PRO A 69 0.20 6.27 12.38
N GLN A 70 -0.73 7.19 12.66
CA GLN A 70 -1.28 7.36 13.99
C GLN A 70 -1.95 6.02 14.35
N ALA A 71 -1.19 5.15 15.00
CA ALA A 71 -1.72 3.99 15.67
C ALA A 71 -2.59 4.56 16.80
N ASP A 72 -3.89 4.66 16.52
CA ASP A 72 -4.89 4.95 17.53
C ASP A 72 -4.92 3.74 18.48
N GLU A 73 -4.04 3.75 19.48
CA GLU A 73 -3.96 2.74 20.55
C GLU A 73 -5.25 2.67 21.38
N SER A 74 -6.26 3.49 21.06
CA SER A 74 -7.58 3.51 21.71
C SER A 74 -8.56 2.45 21.19
N SER A 75 -8.24 1.71 20.12
CA SER A 75 -9.17 0.75 19.49
C SER A 75 -8.88 -0.74 19.76
N LEU A 76 -7.77 -1.06 20.47
CA LEU A 76 -7.41 -2.45 20.82
C LEU A 76 -7.85 -2.87 22.24
N GLU A 77 -8.78 -2.14 22.86
CA GLU A 77 -9.49 -2.66 24.04
C GLU A 77 -10.50 -3.72 23.57
N LEU A 78 -10.00 -4.95 23.41
CA LEU A 78 -10.80 -6.17 23.32
C LEU A 78 -11.61 -6.31 24.62
N ASP A 79 -12.83 -5.77 24.62
CA ASP A 79 -13.83 -5.99 25.66
C ASP A 79 -14.27 -7.47 25.61
N ASP A 80 -13.49 -8.33 26.27
CA ASP A 80 -13.91 -9.65 26.74
C ASP A 80 -13.01 -10.11 27.91
N LEU A 81 -13.30 -9.63 29.13
CA LEU A 81 -13.08 -10.36 30.40
C LEU A 81 -14.03 -9.91 31.51
#